data_AF-A0A974AKF6-F1
#
_entry.id   AF-A0A974AKF6-F1
#
_cell.length_a   1.000
_cell.length_b   1.000
_cell.length_c   1.000
_cell.angle_alpha   90.00
_cell.angle_beta   90.00
_cell.angle_gamma   90.00
#
_symmetry.space_group_name_H-M   'P 1'
#
loop_
_entity.id
_entity.type
_entity.pdbx_description
1 polymer ?
#
loop_
_entity_poly.entity_id
_entity_poly.type
_entity_poly.pdbx_seq_one_letter_code
_entity_poly.pdbx_strand_id
1 'polypeptide(L)'
;MTDVWDFSKLSVCGYSTVTAGSLSSFDMARHFVLAVPKNWLRVRPEVVRPRIPFCILDDEPARKRRALDLSWLFNAVTAGTESSNTDQIKDVIAGLNSLLKERRFDDISRIYSVIPPKLLTPELMLTLLRVTFPVRMKILSWHSLLTKVRFELESRGLPAKEILIGLI
;
A
#
# COMPACT_ATOMS: atom_id res chain seq x y z
N MET A 1 1.17 -36.06 0.61
CA MET A 1 0.96 -35.35 -0.67
C MET A 1 1.32 -33.88 -0.43
N THR A 2 2.57 -33.54 -0.67
CA THR A 2 3.14 -32.21 -0.46
C THR A 2 3.56 -31.68 -1.83
N ASP A 3 2.74 -30.80 -2.39
CA ASP A 3 3.10 -30.07 -3.61
C ASP A 3 4.06 -28.93 -3.25
N VAL A 4 5.31 -29.13 -3.65
CA VAL A 4 6.40 -28.17 -3.57
C VAL A 4 6.28 -27.25 -4.78
N TRP A 5 6.01 -25.97 -4.54
CA TRP A 5 5.95 -24.95 -5.59
C TRP A 5 7.37 -24.46 -5.89
N ASP A 6 7.87 -24.78 -7.09
CA ASP A 6 9.17 -24.32 -7.62
C ASP A 6 9.02 -22.92 -8.25
N PHE A 7 9.77 -21.95 -7.74
CA PHE A 7 9.74 -20.53 -8.13
C PHE A 7 10.99 -20.07 -8.90
N SER A 8 11.70 -20.98 -9.57
CA SER A 8 13.00 -20.71 -10.19
C SER A 8 12.99 -19.87 -11.49
N LYS A 9 12.02 -18.98 -11.71
CA LYS A 9 12.03 -18.07 -12.89
C LYS A 9 11.53 -16.68 -12.57
N LEU A 10 12.38 -15.82 -12.00
CA LEU A 10 12.28 -14.38 -12.24
C LEU A 10 13.65 -13.80 -12.52
N SER A 11 13.75 -13.29 -13.76
CA SER A 11 14.89 -12.66 -14.38
C SER A 11 15.20 -11.30 -13.74
N VAL A 12 16.50 -11.02 -13.65
CA VAL A 12 17.13 -9.83 -13.11
C VAL A 12 17.12 -8.70 -14.16
N CYS A 13 16.64 -7.52 -13.79
CA CYS A 13 16.90 -6.22 -14.41
C CYS A 13 16.85 -5.22 -13.25
N GLY A 14 17.83 -4.38 -12.93
CA GLY A 14 19.04 -3.91 -13.58
C GLY A 14 19.26 -2.52 -12.98
N TYR A 15 20.30 -2.33 -12.18
CA TYR A 15 20.60 -1.07 -11.50
C TYR A 15 21.18 -0.06 -12.48
N SER A 16 20.87 1.22 -12.29
CA SER A 16 21.68 2.31 -12.85
C SER A 16 21.84 3.40 -11.81
N THR A 17 23.09 3.54 -11.38
CA THR A 17 23.64 4.64 -10.59
C THR A 17 23.84 5.86 -11.49
N VAL A 18 23.52 7.05 -11.00
CA VAL A 18 23.95 8.31 -11.63
C VAL A 18 24.85 9.04 -10.65
N THR A 19 26.08 9.26 -11.11
CA THR A 19 27.21 9.89 -10.44
C THR A 19 27.09 11.42 -10.44
N ALA A 20 27.65 12.02 -9.40
CA ALA A 20 27.79 13.46 -9.21
C ALA A 20 28.72 14.10 -10.25
N GLY A 21 28.35 15.31 -10.70
CA GLY A 21 29.19 16.21 -11.49
C GLY A 21 29.16 17.62 -10.90
N SER A 22 30.27 18.03 -10.31
CA SER A 22 30.61 19.40 -9.90
C SER A 22 30.98 20.23 -11.13
N LEU A 23 30.53 21.49 -11.22
CA LEU A 23 31.19 22.57 -11.98
C LEU A 23 30.63 23.95 -11.58
N SER A 24 31.41 24.63 -10.72
CA SER A 24 31.88 26.01 -10.88
C SER A 24 31.09 27.01 -11.75
N SER A 25 30.62 28.07 -11.09
CA SER A 25 30.85 29.50 -11.38
C SER A 25 30.81 29.97 -12.84
N PHE A 26 29.77 30.73 -13.21
CA PHE A 26 29.92 31.89 -14.10
C PHE A 26 28.79 32.90 -13.85
N ASP A 27 29.22 34.09 -13.46
CA ASP A 27 28.48 35.35 -13.35
C ASP A 27 28.04 35.83 -14.75
N MET A 28 26.79 36.24 -14.93
CA MET A 28 26.44 37.30 -15.88
C MET A 28 25.00 37.79 -15.65
N ALA A 29 24.92 38.91 -14.94
CA ALA A 29 23.78 39.81 -14.93
C ALA A 29 23.41 40.23 -16.37
N ARG A 30 22.14 40.08 -16.74
CA ARG A 30 21.53 40.90 -17.79
C ARG A 30 20.06 41.14 -17.48
N HIS A 31 19.76 42.42 -17.30
CA HIS A 31 18.43 43.01 -17.21
C HIS A 31 17.50 42.47 -18.30
N PHE A 32 16.37 41.88 -17.89
CA PHE A 32 15.21 41.72 -18.76
C PHE A 32 14.02 42.46 -18.14
N VAL A 33 13.87 43.72 -18.56
CA VAL A 33 12.65 44.49 -18.36
C VAL A 33 11.65 44.00 -19.41
N LEU A 34 10.72 43.13 -19.01
CA LEU A 34 9.59 42.77 -19.85
C LEU A 34 8.44 43.75 -19.60
N ALA A 35 8.19 44.57 -20.61
CA ALA A 35 7.01 45.41 -20.71
C ALA A 35 5.74 44.54 -20.76
N VAL A 36 4.81 44.77 -19.82
CA VAL A 36 3.51 44.10 -19.77
C VAL A 36 2.50 44.89 -20.60
N PRO A 37 1.95 44.35 -21.70
CA PRO A 37 0.88 45.02 -22.46
C PRO A 37 -0.46 44.97 -21.71
N LYS A 38 -1.09 46.15 -21.55
CA LYS A 38 -2.29 46.42 -20.75
C LYS A 38 -3.65 46.06 -21.39
N ASN A 39 -3.71 45.18 -22.39
CA ASN A 39 -4.98 44.79 -23.01
C ASN A 39 -5.25 43.29 -22.89
N TRP A 40 -5.69 42.88 -21.69
CA TRP A 40 -6.29 41.56 -21.42
C TRP A 40 -7.70 41.72 -20.85
N LEU A 41 -8.47 42.66 -21.39
CA LEU A 41 -9.89 42.74 -21.14
C LEU A 41 -10.66 41.96 -22.20
N ARG A 42 -11.44 41.00 -21.70
CA ARG A 42 -12.74 40.59 -22.22
C ARG A 42 -12.73 39.53 -23.34
N VAL A 43 -12.56 38.28 -22.93
CA VAL A 43 -13.36 37.17 -23.46
C VAL A 43 -13.76 36.27 -22.28
N ARG A 44 -15.04 36.30 -21.88
CA ARG A 44 -15.60 35.25 -21.02
C ARG A 44 -15.80 34.03 -21.91
N PRO A 45 -15.14 32.89 -21.67
CA PRO A 45 -15.57 31.65 -22.31
C PRO A 45 -16.92 31.28 -21.69
N GLU A 46 -17.94 31.28 -22.54
CA GLU A 46 -19.25 30.74 -22.27
C GLU A 46 -19.05 29.26 -21.89
N VAL A 47 -19.28 28.93 -20.62
CA VAL A 47 -19.14 27.57 -20.09
C VAL A 47 -20.31 26.75 -20.65
N VAL A 48 -20.14 26.24 -21.87
CA VAL A 48 -20.96 25.17 -22.42
C VAL A 48 -20.65 23.94 -21.58
N ARG A 49 -21.44 23.72 -20.53
CA ARG A 49 -21.38 22.47 -19.77
C ARG A 49 -21.78 21.36 -20.74
N PRO A 50 -20.90 20.41 -21.08
CA PRO A 50 -21.35 19.23 -21.80
C PRO A 50 -22.42 18.57 -20.92
N ARG A 51 -23.64 18.40 -21.47
CA ARG A 51 -24.60 17.45 -20.92
C ARG A 51 -23.96 16.08 -21.10
N ILE A 52 -23.18 15.66 -20.11
CA ILE A 52 -22.74 14.27 -20.01
C ILE A 52 -24.03 13.48 -19.85
N PRO A 53 -24.39 12.58 -20.80
CA PRO A 53 -25.47 11.66 -20.59
C PRO A 53 -25.08 10.83 -19.36
N PHE A 54 -25.80 11.07 -18.28
CA PHE A 54 -25.68 10.37 -17.01
C PHE A 54 -26.19 8.95 -17.25
N CYS A 55 -25.35 8.11 -17.89
CA CYS A 55 -25.58 6.67 -17.94
C CYS A 55 -25.28 6.12 -16.55
N ILE A 56 -26.20 6.32 -15.60
CA ILE A 56 -26.31 5.45 -14.43
C ILE A 56 -26.90 4.16 -14.97
N LEU A 57 -26.02 3.27 -15.39
CA LEU A 57 -26.39 1.92 -15.78
C LEU A 57 -25.21 1.04 -15.40
N ASP A 58 -25.17 0.73 -14.10
CA ASP A 58 -24.62 -0.50 -13.58
C ASP A 58 -25.35 -0.75 -12.24
N ASP A 59 -26.58 -1.26 -12.34
CA ASP A 59 -27.17 -2.10 -11.29
C ASP A 59 -26.31 -3.38 -11.20
N GLU A 60 -25.11 -3.24 -10.64
CA GLU A 60 -24.26 -4.37 -10.26
C GLU A 60 -25.10 -5.18 -9.26
N PRO A 61 -25.50 -6.42 -9.60
CA PRO A 61 -26.44 -7.17 -8.78
C PRO A 61 -25.80 -7.33 -7.42
N ALA A 62 -26.41 -6.71 -6.41
CA ALA A 62 -25.91 -6.63 -5.05
C ALA A 62 -25.50 -8.04 -4.58
N ARG A 63 -24.23 -8.41 -4.79
CA ARG A 63 -23.66 -9.64 -4.27
C ARG A 63 -23.94 -9.56 -2.78
N LYS A 64 -24.79 -10.47 -2.27
CA LYS A 64 -25.06 -10.59 -0.84
C LYS A 64 -23.70 -10.74 -0.15
N ARG A 65 -23.16 -9.62 0.33
CA ARG A 65 -21.84 -9.57 0.95
C ARG A 65 -21.99 -10.36 2.24
N ARG A 66 -21.44 -11.56 2.25
CA ARG A 66 -21.37 -12.35 3.48
C ARG A 66 -20.65 -11.50 4.51
N ALA A 67 -21.23 -11.39 5.70
CA ALA A 67 -20.61 -10.70 6.81
C ALA A 67 -19.17 -11.23 6.99
N LEU A 68 -18.22 -10.31 7.08
CA LEU A 68 -16.82 -10.65 7.32
C LEU A 68 -16.68 -11.02 8.79
N ASP A 69 -16.35 -12.28 9.06
CA ASP A 69 -15.90 -12.66 10.40
C ASP A 69 -14.43 -12.27 10.56
N LEU A 70 -14.19 -11.27 11.41
CA LEU A 70 -12.87 -10.76 11.75
C LEU A 70 -12.52 -11.02 13.23
N SER A 71 -13.26 -11.90 13.90
CA SER A 71 -13.03 -12.25 15.31
C SER A 71 -11.58 -12.63 15.58
N TRP A 72 -10.97 -13.43 14.69
CA TRP A 72 -9.56 -13.83 14.74
C TRP A 72 -8.59 -12.63 14.79
N LEU A 73 -8.87 -11.56 14.05
CA LEU A 73 -8.03 -10.36 14.01
C LEU A 73 -8.24 -9.51 15.25
N PHE A 74 -9.50 -9.33 15.67
CA PHE A 74 -9.83 -8.57 16.86
C PHE A 74 -9.20 -9.20 18.10
N ASN A 75 -9.30 -10.51 18.25
CA ASN A 75 -8.68 -11.24 19.37
C ASN A 75 -7.16 -11.01 19.42
N ALA A 76 -6.49 -11.01 18.26
CA ALA A 76 -5.07 -10.75 18.16
C ALA A 76 -4.70 -9.30 18.52
N VAL A 77 -5.54 -8.33 18.15
CA VAL A 77 -5.35 -6.90 18.49
C VAL A 77 -5.60 -6.64 19.98
N THR A 78 -6.61 -7.28 20.57
CA THR A 78 -6.95 -7.10 22.00
C THR A 78 -5.95 -7.74 22.95
N ALA A 79 -5.14 -8.69 22.47
CA ALA A 79 -4.11 -9.34 23.27
C ALA A 79 -2.96 -8.41 23.68
N GLY A 80 -2.85 -7.23 23.05
CA GLY A 80 -1.85 -6.22 23.38
C GLY A 80 -0.54 -6.38 22.62
N THR A 81 0.43 -5.54 22.98
CA THR A 81 1.69 -5.36 22.22
C THR A 81 2.88 -6.12 22.79
N GLU A 82 2.75 -6.78 23.94
CA GLU A 82 3.91 -7.27 24.70
C GLU A 82 4.42 -8.64 24.24
N SER A 83 3.54 -9.54 23.80
CA SER A 83 3.95 -10.79 23.12
C SER A 83 2.77 -11.42 22.41
N SER A 84 2.99 -11.94 21.20
CA SER A 84 1.98 -12.71 20.47
C SER A 84 2.08 -14.17 20.86
N ASN A 85 0.96 -14.79 21.23
CA ASN A 85 0.93 -16.24 21.37
C ASN A 85 1.00 -16.89 19.98
N THR A 86 1.67 -18.03 19.89
CA THR A 86 1.77 -18.83 18.66
C THR A 86 0.37 -19.18 18.11
N ASP A 87 -0.59 -19.43 18.99
CA ASP A 87 -1.96 -19.76 18.57
C ASP A 87 -2.70 -18.57 17.96
N GLN A 88 -2.46 -17.34 18.46
CA GLN A 88 -3.00 -16.13 17.84
C GLN A 88 -2.43 -15.91 16.44
N ILE A 89 -1.14 -16.18 16.25
CA ILE A 89 -0.50 -16.10 14.93
C ILE A 89 -1.14 -17.13 13.99
N LYS A 90 -1.36 -18.37 14.44
CA LYS A 90 -2.02 -19.42 13.64
C LYS A 90 -3.44 -19.02 13.25
N ASP A 91 -4.22 -18.47 14.17
CA ASP A 91 -5.59 -18.04 13.91
C ASP A 91 -5.64 -16.90 12.88
N VAL A 92 -4.71 -15.95 12.98
CA VAL A 92 -4.54 -14.87 12.01
C VAL A 92 -4.16 -15.40 10.62
N ILE A 93 -3.23 -16.35 10.55
CA ILE A 93 -2.85 -17.01 9.30
C ILE A 93 -4.05 -17.75 8.71
N ALA A 94 -4.81 -18.48 9.52
CA ALA A 94 -5.99 -19.24 9.08
C ALA A 94 -7.08 -18.30 8.53
N GLY A 95 -7.38 -17.21 9.24
CA GLY A 95 -8.33 -16.19 8.81
C GLY A 95 -7.94 -15.52 7.49
N LEU A 96 -6.68 -15.10 7.36
CA LEU A 96 -6.15 -14.55 6.11
C LEU A 96 -6.20 -15.57 4.97
N ASN A 97 -5.78 -16.80 5.20
CA ASN A 97 -5.81 -17.85 4.19
C ASN A 97 -7.24 -18.15 3.72
N SER A 98 -8.23 -18.06 4.61
CA SER A 98 -9.64 -18.16 4.23
C SER A 98 -10.05 -17.04 3.26
N LEU A 99 -9.74 -15.78 3.58
CA LEU A 99 -10.02 -14.64 2.70
C LEU A 99 -9.30 -14.73 1.35
N LEU A 100 -8.06 -15.24 1.34
CA LEU A 100 -7.28 -15.47 0.12
C LEU A 100 -7.89 -16.57 -0.75
N LYS A 101 -8.35 -17.68 -0.15
CA LYS A 101 -9.05 -18.77 -0.86
C LYS A 101 -10.35 -18.27 -1.50
N GLU A 102 -11.09 -17.41 -0.79
CA GLU A 102 -12.30 -16.76 -1.29
C GLU A 102 -12.02 -15.62 -2.29
N ARG A 103 -10.75 -15.31 -2.57
CA ARG A 103 -10.30 -14.22 -3.45
C ARG A 103 -10.85 -12.85 -3.06
N ARG A 104 -11.06 -12.62 -1.76
CA ARG A 104 -11.63 -11.37 -1.21
C ARG A 104 -10.55 -10.30 -1.03
N PHE A 105 -9.85 -9.95 -2.10
CA PHE A 105 -8.70 -9.02 -2.05
C PHE A 105 -9.10 -7.60 -1.63
N ASP A 106 -10.29 -7.14 -2.03
CA ASP A 106 -10.81 -5.81 -1.64
C ASP A 106 -11.02 -5.72 -0.13
N ASP A 107 -11.53 -6.79 0.48
CA ASP A 107 -11.76 -6.84 1.91
C ASP A 107 -10.44 -6.86 2.69
N ILE A 108 -9.45 -7.63 2.22
CA ILE A 108 -8.09 -7.59 2.76
C ILE A 108 -7.50 -6.17 2.64
N SER A 109 -7.72 -5.51 1.50
CA SER A 109 -7.21 -4.15 1.30
C SER A 109 -7.86 -3.13 2.24
N ARG A 110 -9.16 -3.25 2.49
CA ARG A 110 -9.87 -2.43 3.49
C ARG A 110 -9.34 -2.66 4.89
N ILE A 111 -9.18 -3.93 5.28
CA ILE A 111 -8.62 -4.32 6.57
C ILE A 111 -7.23 -3.66 6.75
N TYR A 112 -6.33 -3.79 5.77
CA TYR A 112 -4.98 -3.21 5.83
C TYR A 112 -4.95 -1.68 5.84
N SER A 113 -5.99 -1.04 5.30
CA SER A 113 -6.11 0.42 5.33
C SER A 113 -6.47 0.94 6.72
N VAL A 114 -7.27 0.17 7.46
CA VAL A 114 -7.85 0.56 8.75
C VAL A 114 -7.01 0.10 9.95
N ILE A 115 -6.32 -1.05 9.86
CA ILE A 115 -5.52 -1.54 10.98
C ILE A 115 -4.38 -0.56 11.32
N PRO A 116 -4.29 -0.08 12.57
CA PRO A 116 -3.13 0.66 13.05
C PRO A 116 -2.01 -0.31 13.47
N PRO A 117 -0.80 -0.24 12.88
CA PRO A 117 0.31 -1.13 13.26
C PRO A 117 0.71 -1.00 14.74
N LYS A 118 0.48 0.15 15.37
CA LYS A 118 0.72 0.39 16.80
C LYS A 118 0.08 -0.64 17.72
N LEU A 119 -1.09 -1.16 17.36
CA LEU A 119 -1.81 -2.13 18.18
C LEU A 119 -1.35 -3.58 17.93
N LEU A 120 -0.50 -3.80 16.92
CA LEU A 120 0.00 -5.12 16.59
C LEU A 120 1.36 -5.35 17.26
N THR A 121 1.63 -6.60 17.56
CA THR A 121 2.96 -7.09 17.88
C THR A 121 3.81 -7.15 16.61
N PRO A 122 5.16 -7.07 16.70
CA PRO A 122 6.03 -7.17 15.54
C PRO A 122 5.82 -8.47 14.75
N GLU A 123 5.62 -9.60 15.42
CA GLU A 123 5.43 -10.90 14.78
C GLU A 123 4.14 -10.95 13.97
N LEU A 124 3.06 -10.33 14.47
CA LEU A 124 1.79 -10.25 13.73
C LEU A 124 1.93 -9.36 12.51
N MET A 125 2.59 -8.19 12.63
CA MET A 125 2.83 -7.32 11.47
C MET A 125 3.55 -8.07 10.34
N LEU A 126 4.59 -8.84 10.69
CA LEU A 126 5.36 -9.62 9.72
C LEU A 126 4.54 -10.77 9.14
N THR A 127 3.78 -11.47 9.98
CA THR A 127 2.88 -12.54 9.56
C THR A 127 1.90 -12.03 8.50
N LEU A 128 1.23 -10.90 8.74
CA LEU A 128 0.29 -10.29 7.80
C LEU A 128 0.96 -10.04 6.43
N LEU A 129 2.14 -9.41 6.44
CA LEU A 129 2.87 -9.07 5.21
C LEU A 129 3.37 -10.31 4.46
N ARG A 130 3.93 -11.30 5.18
CA ARG A 130 4.48 -12.52 4.58
C ARG A 130 3.40 -13.39 3.94
N VAL A 131 2.27 -13.58 4.61
CA VAL A 131 1.14 -14.37 4.10
C VAL A 131 0.55 -13.77 2.83
N THR A 132 0.48 -12.44 2.75
CA THR A 132 -0.11 -11.74 1.60
C THR A 132 0.88 -11.37 0.50
N PHE A 133 2.18 -11.58 0.71
CA PHE A 133 3.23 -11.26 -0.26
C PHE A 133 3.02 -11.86 -1.67
N PRO A 134 2.55 -13.12 -1.83
CA PRO A 134 2.33 -13.71 -3.17
C PRO A 134 1.26 -12.98 -3.98
N VAL A 135 0.33 -12.29 -3.32
CA VAL A 135 -0.79 -11.58 -3.95
C VAL A 135 -0.71 -10.06 -3.74
N ARG A 136 0.45 -9.53 -3.34
CA ARG A 136 0.65 -8.10 -3.03
C ARG A 136 0.17 -7.15 -4.12
N MET A 137 0.33 -7.54 -5.40
CA MET A 137 -0.11 -6.73 -6.56
C MET A 137 -1.64 -6.61 -6.67
N LYS A 138 -2.40 -7.51 -6.03
CA LYS A 138 -3.87 -7.50 -6.02
C LYS A 138 -4.44 -6.73 -4.82
N ILE A 139 -3.63 -6.48 -3.80
CA ILE A 139 -4.06 -5.80 -2.58
C ILE A 139 -3.53 -4.37 -2.65
N LEU A 140 -4.38 -3.42 -3.06
CA LEU A 140 -3.98 -2.03 -3.33
C LEU A 140 -3.28 -1.35 -2.15
N SER A 141 -3.73 -1.62 -0.93
CA SER A 141 -3.18 -1.03 0.30
C SER A 141 -1.97 -1.78 0.88
N TRP A 142 -1.48 -2.83 0.22
CA TRP A 142 -0.37 -3.65 0.74
C TRP A 142 0.91 -2.83 0.94
N HIS A 143 1.30 -2.04 -0.05
CA HIS A 143 2.46 -1.16 0.06
C HIS A 143 2.29 -0.09 1.15
N SER A 144 1.07 0.44 1.31
CA SER A 144 0.77 1.41 2.37
C SER A 144 0.96 0.77 3.75
N LEU A 145 0.48 -0.46 3.96
CA LEU A 145 0.71 -1.20 5.20
C LEU A 145 2.20 -1.45 5.44
N LEU A 146 2.95 -1.89 4.42
CA LEU A 146 4.39 -2.13 4.51
C LEU A 146 5.13 -0.86 5.00
N THR A 147 4.83 0.30 4.43
CA THR A 147 5.43 1.57 4.86
C THR A 147 5.09 1.90 6.32
N LYS A 148 3.82 1.72 6.73
CA LYS A 148 3.41 1.95 8.12
C LYS A 148 4.09 0.99 9.10
N VAL A 149 4.20 -0.30 8.75
CA VAL A 149 4.90 -1.32 9.55
C VAL A 149 6.38 -0.99 9.66
N ARG A 150 7.03 -0.56 8.57
CA ARG A 150 8.43 -0.14 8.59
C ARG A 150 8.64 1.01 9.59
N PHE A 151 7.83 2.05 9.51
CA PHE A 151 7.91 3.19 10.43
C PHE A 151 7.68 2.75 11.88
N GLU A 152 6.71 1.86 12.12
CA GLU A 152 6.42 1.35 13.45
C GLU A 152 7.59 0.53 14.03
N LEU A 153 8.20 -0.36 13.24
CA LEU A 153 9.37 -1.13 13.66
C LEU A 153 10.57 -0.21 13.99
N GLU A 154 10.83 0.79 13.15
CA GLU A 154 11.86 1.81 13.40
C GLU A 154 11.57 2.60 14.68
N SER A 155 10.30 2.96 14.93
CA SER A 155 9.88 3.67 16.15
C SER A 155 10.06 2.84 17.43
N ARG A 156 10.02 1.51 17.32
CA ARG A 156 10.29 0.57 18.42
C ARG A 156 11.77 0.26 18.59
N GLY A 157 12.66 0.89 17.81
CA GLY A 157 14.10 0.65 17.84
C GLY A 157 14.52 -0.69 17.23
N LEU A 158 13.64 -1.34 16.44
CA LEU A 158 13.94 -2.60 15.78
C LEU A 158 14.58 -2.36 14.40
N PRO A 159 15.51 -3.20 13.95
CA PRO A 159 16.18 -3.06 12.65
C PRO A 159 15.22 -3.42 11.50
N ALA A 160 14.35 -2.49 11.11
CA ALA A 160 13.28 -2.73 10.14
C ALA A 160 13.79 -3.25 8.79
N LYS A 161 14.96 -2.78 8.32
CA LYS A 161 15.56 -3.22 7.04
C LYS A 161 15.97 -4.69 7.06
N GLU A 162 16.47 -5.19 8.19
CA GLU A 162 16.89 -6.58 8.35
C GLU A 162 15.68 -7.50 8.51
N ILE A 163 14.70 -7.05 9.29
CA ILE A 163 13.48 -7.82 9.59
C ILE A 163 12.60 -7.96 8.33
N LEU A 164 12.49 -6.91 7.52
CA LEU A 164 11.68 -6.87 6.31
C LEU A 164 12.42 -7.37 5.07
N ILE A 165 13.56 -8.06 5.23
CA ILE A 165 14.32 -8.60 4.10
C ILE A 165 13.45 -9.54 3.24
N GLY A 166 13.51 -9.36 1.92
CA GLY A 166 12.68 -10.11 0.96
C GLY A 166 11.22 -9.62 0.83
N LEU A 167 10.79 -8.66 1.63
CA LEU A 167 9.51 -7.94 1.47
C LEU A 167 9.67 -6.56 0.84
N ILE A 168 10.91 -6.05 0.80
CA ILE A 168 11.34 -4.78 0.18
C ILE A 168 12.19 -5.03 -1.05
#